data_AF-A0A7S3VVQ5-F1
#
_entry.id   AF-A0A7S3VVQ5-F1
#
_cell.length_a   1.000
_cell.length_b   1.000
_cell.length_c   1.000
_cell.angle_alpha   90.00
_cell.angle_beta   90.00
_cell.angle_gamma   90.00
#
_symmetry.space_group_name_H-M   'P 1'
#
loop_
_entity.id
_entity.type
_entity.pdbx_description
1 polymer ?
#
loop_
_entity_poly.entity_id
_entity_poly.type
_entity_poly.pdbx_seq_one_letter_code
_entity_poly.pdbx_strand_id
1 'polypeptide(L)'
;MQAQLICGHSPKGIQKYHCPHRDHLPGHCRGLRLRSRFAEARGRSTHIAQANNSEEESGPLTPQVKDNVIIWGTAIGLTSLAALCGTVWREPLLDFVYDQSISDGGEVLGAGDIVGGLLWALSLYYASPLQLLLLFLGRLDTTRPSDGVLRLLGIASGQPVDAIDYEAPLAIRVVAVLGFVAAGLGIAALFRAGLGDATWSTSSGIGACIAAGVYEVGRPKRLSVQDAQLLESQWQDFAAFAAQKLQKSGRCHESEIFKQFRRSYAKYRSEEAISDDVLRDMVRNFHPDVDRTPKGFFKNLSLIPSVDAFGEPVGGTASSPSANRSSMG
;
A
#
# COMPACT_ATOMS: atom_id res chain seq x y z
N MET A 1 3.45 -23.81 59.01
CA MET A 1 4.18 -22.68 58.39
C MET A 1 3.26 -22.04 57.36
N GLN A 2 2.72 -20.88 57.71
CA GLN A 2 1.88 -20.02 56.86
C GLN A 2 2.79 -19.19 55.94
N ALA A 3 2.41 -19.02 54.68
CA ALA A 3 2.99 -18.01 53.81
C ALA A 3 1.85 -17.18 53.19
N GLN A 4 1.92 -15.88 53.46
CA GLN A 4 0.93 -14.85 53.16
C GLN A 4 1.04 -14.33 51.72
N LEU A 5 -0.14 -13.99 51.19
CA LEU A 5 -0.49 -12.88 50.31
C LEU A 5 0.61 -11.85 49.99
N ILE A 6 0.84 -11.62 48.69
CA ILE A 6 1.12 -10.28 48.14
C ILE A 6 0.24 -10.10 46.89
N CYS A 7 -0.83 -9.30 47.04
CA CYS A 7 -1.62 -8.78 45.93
C CYS A 7 -0.87 -7.60 45.30
N GLY A 8 -0.44 -7.74 44.05
CA GLY A 8 0.08 -6.66 43.23
C GLY A 8 -1.05 -5.87 42.56
N HIS A 9 -1.15 -4.58 42.91
CA HIS A 9 -1.99 -3.58 42.24
C HIS A 9 -1.71 -3.51 40.73
N SER A 10 -2.73 -3.74 39.91
CA SER A 10 -2.71 -3.46 38.47
C SER A 10 -3.33 -2.07 38.21
N PRO A 11 -2.64 -1.14 37.51
CA PRO A 11 -3.17 0.17 37.24
C PRO A 11 -4.18 0.14 36.07
N LYS A 12 -5.43 0.43 36.44
CA LYS A 12 -6.43 1.24 35.70
C LYS A 12 -6.43 1.13 34.15
N GLY A 13 -7.36 0.29 33.66
CA GLY A 13 -8.47 0.76 32.84
C GLY A 13 -8.17 1.16 31.39
N ILE A 14 -7.94 0.18 30.52
CA ILE A 14 -8.31 0.33 29.10
C ILE A 14 -9.84 0.23 29.04
N GLN A 15 -10.50 1.37 28.87
CA GLN A 15 -11.92 1.44 28.54
C GLN A 15 -12.14 0.67 27.23
N LYS A 16 -12.65 -0.56 27.35
CA LYS A 16 -13.33 -1.23 26.23
C LYS A 16 -14.53 -0.35 25.89
N TYR A 17 -14.48 0.33 24.75
CA TYR A 17 -15.67 0.92 24.15
C TYR A 17 -16.64 -0.22 23.83
N HIS A 18 -17.55 -0.45 24.76
CA HIS A 18 -18.69 -1.32 24.56
C HIS A 18 -19.65 -0.52 23.67
N CYS A 19 -19.64 -0.78 22.35
CA CYS A 19 -20.68 -0.27 21.46
C CYS A 19 -22.02 -0.89 21.89
N PRO A 20 -22.99 -0.10 22.38
CA PRO A 20 -24.35 -0.59 22.52
C PRO A 20 -25.01 -0.53 21.13
N HIS A 21 -25.89 -1.51 20.86
CA HIS A 21 -26.62 -1.70 19.60
C HIS A 21 -25.81 -2.21 18.40
N ARG A 22 -25.66 -3.53 18.40
CA ARG A 22 -25.19 -4.35 17.30
C ARG A 22 -26.38 -5.07 16.68
N ASP A 23 -27.17 -4.38 15.87
CA ASP A 23 -28.08 -4.98 14.89
C ASP A 23 -28.28 -3.95 13.77
N HIS A 24 -27.92 -4.30 12.52
CA HIS A 24 -28.00 -3.49 11.29
C HIS A 24 -26.88 -2.48 10.94
N LEU A 25 -25.63 -2.94 10.82
CA LEU A 25 -24.65 -2.29 9.93
C LEU A 25 -24.00 -3.30 8.97
N PRO A 26 -24.26 -3.23 7.65
CA PRO A 26 -23.53 -4.02 6.66
C PRO A 26 -22.19 -3.33 6.36
N GLY A 27 -21.16 -3.56 7.20
CA GLY A 27 -19.93 -2.75 7.07
C GLY A 27 -18.61 -3.37 7.51
N HIS A 28 -18.58 -4.50 8.22
CA HIS A 28 -17.33 -4.97 8.83
C HIS A 28 -16.30 -5.59 7.86
N CYS A 29 -16.67 -5.87 6.60
CA CYS A 29 -15.75 -6.48 5.63
C CYS A 29 -15.12 -5.50 4.62
N ARG A 30 -15.31 -4.17 4.73
CA ARG A 30 -14.77 -3.19 3.76
C ARG A 30 -13.44 -2.54 4.13
N GLY A 31 -12.96 -2.66 5.37
CA GLY A 31 -11.70 -2.04 5.83
C GLY A 31 -10.46 -2.48 5.05
N LEU A 32 -10.43 -3.72 4.55
CA LEU A 32 -9.28 -4.25 3.80
C LEU A 32 -9.19 -3.78 2.35
N ARG A 33 -10.33 -3.50 1.70
CA ARG A 33 -10.36 -2.86 0.37
C ARG A 33 -10.03 -1.37 0.44
N LEU A 34 -10.23 -0.77 1.62
CA LEU A 34 -9.85 0.62 1.92
C LEU A 34 -8.33 0.77 2.07
N ARG A 35 -7.61 -0.20 2.67
CA ARG A 35 -6.14 -0.14 2.78
C ARG A 35 -5.42 -0.10 1.42
N SER A 36 -5.84 -0.92 0.45
CA SER A 36 -5.24 -0.88 -0.90
C SER A 36 -5.60 0.43 -1.62
N ARG A 37 -6.85 0.91 -1.48
CA ARG A 37 -7.28 2.15 -2.11
C ARG A 37 -6.71 3.41 -1.47
N PHE A 38 -6.47 3.44 -0.16
CA PHE A 38 -5.81 4.57 0.50
C PHE A 38 -4.30 4.60 0.24
N ALA A 39 -3.62 3.44 0.19
CA ALA A 39 -2.22 3.40 -0.23
C ALA A 39 -2.07 3.79 -1.72
N GLU A 40 -2.98 3.34 -2.59
CA GLU A 40 -2.99 3.68 -4.01
C GLU A 40 -3.44 5.13 -4.28
N ALA A 41 -4.45 5.63 -3.56
CA ALA A 41 -4.93 7.00 -3.66
C ALA A 41 -3.96 8.01 -3.04
N ARG A 42 -3.31 7.67 -1.91
CA ARG A 42 -2.27 8.52 -1.34
C ARG A 42 -1.01 8.50 -2.19
N GLY A 43 -0.64 7.39 -2.84
CA GLY A 43 0.38 7.41 -3.90
C GLY A 43 0.05 8.43 -4.98
N ARG A 44 -1.19 8.45 -5.49
CA ARG A 44 -1.66 9.46 -6.46
C ARG A 44 -1.77 10.87 -5.87
N SER A 45 -2.15 11.02 -4.61
CA SER A 45 -2.36 12.33 -3.96
C SER A 45 -1.07 12.95 -3.44
N THR A 46 -0.03 12.19 -3.06
CA THR A 46 1.31 12.73 -2.81
C THR A 46 1.94 13.23 -4.10
N HIS A 47 1.67 12.57 -5.24
CA HIS A 47 2.05 13.09 -6.56
C HIS A 47 1.31 14.39 -6.93
N ILE A 48 0.07 14.59 -6.49
CA ILE A 48 -0.72 15.81 -6.76
C ILE A 48 -0.43 16.93 -5.75
N ALA A 49 -0.26 16.62 -4.47
CA ALA A 49 0.08 17.59 -3.43
C ALA A 49 1.54 18.10 -3.54
N GLN A 50 2.47 17.27 -4.04
CA GLN A 50 3.79 17.77 -4.46
C GLN A 50 3.76 18.56 -5.77
N ALA A 51 2.70 18.44 -6.59
CA ALA A 51 2.56 19.23 -7.81
C ALA A 51 1.99 20.64 -7.55
N ASN A 52 1.15 20.80 -6.52
CA ASN A 52 0.52 22.09 -6.20
C ASN A 52 1.33 22.98 -5.23
N ASN A 53 2.24 22.42 -4.44
CA ASN A 53 3.13 23.19 -3.54
C ASN A 53 4.46 23.63 -4.20
N SER A 54 4.59 23.48 -5.51
CA SER A 54 5.81 23.78 -6.27
C SER A 54 5.71 24.96 -7.25
N GLU A 55 4.62 25.74 -7.20
CA GLU A 55 4.45 26.91 -8.08
C GLU A 55 5.07 28.22 -7.53
N GLU A 56 5.63 28.24 -6.32
CA GLU A 56 6.17 29.46 -5.70
C GLU A 56 7.58 29.27 -5.10
N GLU A 57 8.58 28.88 -5.91
CA GLU A 57 9.98 29.35 -5.80
C GLU A 57 10.89 28.59 -6.79
N SER A 58 11.50 29.34 -7.72
CA SER A 58 12.71 28.98 -8.50
C SER A 58 12.90 27.49 -8.86
N GLY A 59 12.27 27.12 -9.98
CA GLY A 59 12.45 25.95 -10.85
C GLY A 59 13.26 24.74 -10.36
N PRO A 60 12.56 23.65 -10.00
CA PRO A 60 13.07 22.30 -10.14
C PRO A 60 12.17 21.45 -11.05
N LEU A 61 12.81 20.53 -11.77
CA LEU A 61 12.23 19.59 -12.74
C LEU A 61 10.94 18.92 -12.21
N THR A 62 9.94 18.79 -13.09
CA THR A 62 8.62 18.20 -12.79
C THR A 62 8.74 16.83 -12.10
N PRO A 63 7.78 16.41 -11.26
CA PRO A 63 7.81 15.11 -10.57
C PRO A 63 8.06 13.94 -11.53
N GLN A 64 7.50 14.03 -12.74
CA GLN A 64 7.71 13.08 -13.83
C GLN A 64 9.18 13.01 -14.30
N VAL A 65 9.89 14.15 -14.29
CA VAL A 65 11.33 14.19 -14.60
C VAL A 65 12.17 13.68 -13.44
N LYS A 66 11.77 13.90 -12.17
CA LYS A 66 12.47 13.30 -11.01
C LYS A 66 12.34 11.78 -11.00
N ASP A 67 11.17 11.24 -11.28
CA ASP A 67 10.96 9.79 -11.38
C ASP A 67 11.71 9.20 -12.58
N ASN A 68 11.67 9.89 -13.73
CA ASN A 68 12.47 9.48 -14.89
C ASN A 68 13.98 9.54 -14.60
N VAL A 69 14.47 10.53 -13.86
CA VAL A 69 15.89 10.62 -13.49
C VAL A 69 16.30 9.49 -12.55
N ILE A 70 15.43 9.07 -11.61
CA ILE A 70 15.70 7.92 -10.75
C ILE A 70 15.67 6.61 -11.56
N ILE A 71 14.71 6.45 -12.47
CA ILE A 71 14.61 5.27 -13.34
C ILE A 71 15.81 5.20 -14.30
N TRP A 72 16.16 6.29 -14.97
CA TRP A 72 17.34 6.34 -15.86
C TRP A 72 18.64 6.22 -15.07
N GLY A 73 18.74 6.86 -13.90
CA GLY A 73 19.90 6.76 -13.02
C GLY A 73 20.13 5.35 -12.49
N THR A 74 19.06 4.64 -12.10
CA THR A 74 19.14 3.24 -11.69
C THR A 74 19.39 2.31 -12.87
N ALA A 75 18.78 2.54 -14.04
CA ALA A 75 19.05 1.77 -15.24
C ALA A 75 20.51 1.91 -15.70
N ILE A 76 21.05 3.13 -15.74
CA ILE A 76 22.47 3.38 -16.07
C ILE A 76 23.39 2.83 -14.98
N GLY A 77 23.03 3.00 -13.71
CA GLY A 77 23.80 2.48 -12.58
C GLY A 77 23.87 0.95 -12.59
N LEU A 78 22.75 0.27 -12.84
CA LEU A 78 22.66 -1.19 -12.93
C LEU A 78 23.32 -1.73 -14.19
N THR A 79 23.22 -1.01 -15.32
CA THR A 79 23.92 -1.38 -16.57
C THR A 79 25.44 -1.22 -16.40
N SER A 80 25.87 -0.13 -15.77
CA SER A 80 27.27 0.10 -15.42
C SER A 80 27.77 -0.95 -14.43
N LEU A 81 26.99 -1.28 -13.39
CA LEU A 81 27.33 -2.31 -12.41
C LEU A 81 27.40 -3.70 -13.05
N ALA A 82 26.45 -4.04 -13.93
CA ALA A 82 26.47 -5.30 -14.68
C ALA A 82 27.69 -5.38 -15.61
N ALA A 83 28.04 -4.28 -16.29
CA ALA A 83 29.27 -4.19 -17.09
C ALA A 83 30.54 -4.30 -16.22
N LEU A 84 30.53 -3.72 -15.02
CA LEU A 84 31.64 -3.76 -14.07
C LEU A 84 31.80 -5.16 -13.45
N CYS A 85 30.70 -5.84 -13.12
CA CYS A 85 30.72 -7.26 -12.74
C CYS A 85 31.21 -8.13 -13.90
N GLY A 86 30.77 -7.86 -15.13
CA GLY A 86 31.20 -8.59 -16.33
C GLY A 86 32.66 -8.35 -16.74
N THR A 87 33.35 -7.34 -16.18
CA THR A 87 34.74 -6.99 -16.51
C THR A 87 35.70 -7.24 -15.36
N VAL A 88 35.34 -6.85 -14.14
CA VAL A 88 36.20 -6.98 -12.95
C VAL A 88 36.07 -8.37 -12.33
N TRP A 89 34.91 -9.00 -12.42
CA TRP A 89 34.63 -10.31 -11.81
C TRP A 89 34.56 -11.41 -12.86
N ARG A 90 34.93 -11.12 -14.12
CA ARG A 90 34.80 -12.04 -15.24
C ARG A 90 35.50 -13.38 -14.96
N GLU A 91 36.79 -13.37 -14.64
CA GLU A 91 37.54 -14.61 -14.41
C GLU A 91 37.05 -15.39 -13.17
N PRO A 92 36.85 -14.79 -11.98
CA PRO A 92 36.27 -15.51 -10.84
C PRO A 92 34.88 -16.09 -11.08
N LEU A 93 34.05 -15.38 -11.87
CA LEU A 93 32.67 -15.77 -12.14
C LEU A 93 32.61 -16.82 -13.25
N LEU A 94 33.49 -16.74 -14.25
CA LEU A 94 33.67 -17.80 -15.25
C LEU A 94 34.28 -19.04 -14.60
N ASP A 95 35.31 -18.91 -13.77
CA ASP A 95 35.84 -20.03 -12.98
C ASP A 95 34.73 -20.62 -12.11
N PHE A 96 33.94 -19.83 -11.39
CA PHE A 96 32.84 -20.35 -10.58
C PHE A 96 31.70 -21.02 -11.39
N VAL A 97 31.38 -20.51 -12.58
CA VAL A 97 30.30 -21.04 -13.45
C VAL A 97 30.77 -22.27 -14.24
N TYR A 98 32.03 -22.31 -14.66
CA TYR A 98 32.62 -23.39 -15.44
C TYR A 98 33.38 -24.42 -14.60
N ASP A 99 33.65 -24.15 -13.33
CA ASP A 99 34.16 -25.13 -12.37
C ASP A 99 33.02 -26.09 -11.98
N GLN A 100 32.66 -26.95 -12.95
CA GLN A 100 31.86 -28.14 -12.72
C GLN A 100 32.63 -29.22 -11.92
N SER A 101 33.89 -28.98 -11.53
CA SER A 101 34.74 -30.03 -10.96
C SER A 101 34.49 -30.34 -9.48
N ILE A 102 33.53 -29.67 -8.82
CA ILE A 102 33.12 -30.00 -7.44
C ILE A 102 32.11 -31.15 -7.33
N SER A 103 31.64 -31.78 -8.42
CA SER A 103 30.96 -33.08 -8.28
C SER A 103 31.05 -33.97 -9.52
N ASP A 104 32.19 -34.62 -9.72
CA ASP A 104 32.29 -35.81 -10.61
C ASP A 104 31.68 -37.06 -9.94
N GLY A 105 30.59 -36.87 -9.20
CA GLY A 105 29.98 -37.86 -8.31
C GLY A 105 28.49 -37.66 -8.17
N GLY A 106 27.73 -37.78 -9.26
CA GLY A 106 26.30 -38.11 -9.22
C GLY A 106 25.34 -37.22 -8.39
N GLU A 107 25.72 -36.00 -7.99
CA GLU A 107 24.91 -35.16 -7.10
C GLU A 107 23.90 -34.26 -7.85
N VAL A 108 22.81 -33.99 -7.13
CA VAL A 108 21.50 -33.51 -7.60
C VAL A 108 21.47 -32.02 -8.00
N LEU A 109 22.43 -31.20 -7.56
CA LEU A 109 22.60 -29.78 -7.94
C LEU A 109 24.07 -29.36 -7.79
N GLY A 110 24.65 -28.65 -8.77
CA GLY A 110 26.01 -28.12 -8.69
C GLY A 110 26.07 -26.75 -8.00
N ALA A 111 27.28 -26.27 -7.69
CA ALA A 111 27.48 -24.96 -7.04
C ALA A 111 26.84 -23.80 -7.85
N GLY A 112 26.97 -23.84 -9.17
CA GLY A 112 26.30 -22.89 -10.07
C GLY A 112 24.77 -22.93 -9.97
N ASP A 113 24.17 -24.10 -9.81
CA ASP A 113 22.72 -24.24 -9.65
C ASP A 113 22.24 -23.70 -8.29
N ILE A 114 23.04 -23.91 -7.24
CA ILE A 114 22.75 -23.36 -5.91
C ILE A 114 22.76 -21.83 -5.96
N VAL A 115 23.79 -21.23 -6.57
CA VAL A 115 23.88 -19.77 -6.69
C VAL A 115 22.78 -19.21 -7.58
N GLY A 116 22.56 -19.82 -8.75
CA GLY A 116 21.45 -19.45 -9.63
C GLY A 116 20.10 -19.55 -8.91
N GLY A 117 19.89 -20.60 -8.13
CA GLY A 117 18.68 -20.80 -7.34
C GLY A 117 18.51 -19.78 -6.22
N LEU A 118 19.59 -19.40 -5.52
CA LEU A 118 19.55 -18.34 -4.50
C LEU A 118 19.27 -16.96 -5.12
N LEU A 119 19.81 -16.67 -6.30
CA LEU A 119 19.50 -15.44 -7.05
C LEU A 119 18.02 -15.41 -7.43
N TRP A 120 17.49 -16.51 -7.95
CA TRP A 120 16.06 -16.62 -8.23
C TRP A 120 15.21 -16.51 -6.98
N ALA A 121 15.60 -17.14 -5.87
CA ALA A 121 14.91 -17.02 -4.60
C ALA A 121 14.83 -15.58 -4.11
N LEU A 122 15.95 -14.85 -4.18
CA LEU A 122 16.02 -13.44 -3.85
C LEU A 122 15.11 -12.63 -4.76
N SER A 123 15.18 -12.83 -6.09
CA SER A 123 14.33 -12.12 -7.04
C SER A 123 12.85 -12.38 -6.75
N LEU A 124 12.43 -13.64 -6.59
CA LEU A 124 11.05 -14.05 -6.32
C LEU A 124 10.49 -13.49 -5.02
N TYR A 125 11.34 -13.30 -4.01
CA TYR A 125 10.95 -12.67 -2.75
C TYR A 125 10.46 -11.24 -2.96
N TYR A 126 11.08 -10.51 -3.90
CA TYR A 126 10.79 -9.11 -4.19
C TYR A 126 9.87 -8.91 -5.40
N ALA A 127 9.94 -9.72 -6.45
CA ALA A 127 9.17 -9.57 -7.67
C ALA A 127 8.74 -10.93 -8.21
N SER A 128 7.46 -11.07 -8.57
CA SER A 128 6.98 -12.30 -9.22
C SER A 128 7.43 -12.32 -10.69
N PRO A 129 7.49 -13.49 -11.35
CA PRO A 129 7.80 -13.55 -12.78
C PRO A 129 6.83 -12.72 -13.63
N LEU A 130 5.55 -12.64 -13.23
CA LEU A 130 4.57 -11.77 -13.84
C LEU A 130 4.94 -10.29 -13.68
N GLN A 131 5.39 -9.88 -12.48
CA GLN A 131 5.86 -8.52 -12.26
C GLN A 131 7.10 -8.24 -13.11
N LEU A 132 8.08 -9.12 -13.15
CA LEU A 132 9.24 -8.95 -14.04
C LEU A 132 8.80 -8.69 -15.50
N LEU A 133 7.77 -9.39 -15.99
CA LEU A 133 7.18 -9.15 -17.31
C LEU A 133 6.43 -7.81 -17.40
N LEU A 134 5.68 -7.42 -16.37
CA LEU A 134 4.98 -6.13 -16.32
C LEU A 134 5.95 -4.95 -16.37
N LEU A 135 7.15 -5.06 -15.80
CA LEU A 135 8.19 -4.03 -15.88
C LEU A 135 8.57 -3.74 -17.33
N PHE A 136 8.76 -4.80 -18.12
CA PHE A 136 9.04 -4.67 -19.56
C PHE A 136 7.86 -4.05 -20.33
N LEU A 137 6.63 -4.22 -19.84
CA LEU A 137 5.43 -3.58 -20.38
C LEU A 137 5.19 -2.16 -19.82
N GLY A 138 6.11 -1.63 -19.02
CA GLY A 138 5.99 -0.31 -18.39
C GLY A 138 4.91 -0.23 -17.31
N ARG A 139 4.50 -1.36 -16.73
CA ARG A 139 3.52 -1.44 -15.64
C ARG A 139 4.20 -1.81 -14.33
N LEU A 140 4.01 -0.96 -13.31
CA LEU A 140 4.50 -1.22 -11.97
C LEU A 140 3.36 -1.69 -11.07
N ASP A 141 3.50 -2.89 -10.52
CA ASP A 141 2.66 -3.38 -9.43
C ASP A 141 3.31 -3.02 -8.09
N THR A 142 2.49 -2.53 -7.17
CA THR A 142 2.94 -2.04 -5.86
C THR A 142 3.05 -3.15 -4.81
N THR A 143 2.45 -4.31 -5.07
CA THR A 143 2.40 -5.40 -4.08
C THR A 143 3.63 -6.31 -4.18
N ARG A 144 4.26 -6.63 -3.04
CA ARG A 144 5.42 -7.53 -3.01
C ARG A 144 4.93 -8.98 -2.86
N PRO A 145 5.46 -9.97 -3.63
CA PRO A 145 5.00 -11.36 -3.54
C PRO A 145 5.14 -11.96 -2.14
N SER A 146 6.25 -11.63 -1.45
CA SER A 146 6.50 -12.07 -0.08
C SER A 146 5.44 -11.59 0.90
N ASP A 147 4.83 -10.41 0.72
CA ASP A 147 3.75 -9.93 1.59
C ASP A 147 2.50 -10.80 1.45
N GLY A 148 2.21 -11.27 0.23
CA GLY A 148 1.11 -12.21 -0.02
C GLY A 148 1.34 -13.56 0.67
N VAL A 149 2.56 -14.10 0.57
CA VAL A 149 2.94 -15.37 1.22
C VAL A 149 2.92 -15.24 2.75
N LEU A 150 3.52 -14.19 3.30
CA LEU A 150 3.50 -13.91 4.75
C LEU A 150 2.08 -13.75 5.27
N ARG A 151 1.21 -13.10 4.49
CA ARG A 151 -0.21 -12.96 4.83
C ARG A 151 -0.92 -14.31 4.82
N LEU A 152 -0.71 -15.12 3.79
CA LEU A 152 -1.32 -16.45 3.67
C LEU A 152 -0.89 -17.36 4.84
N LEU A 153 0.41 -17.39 5.16
CA LEU A 153 0.95 -18.17 6.27
C LEU A 153 0.47 -17.64 7.63
N GLY A 154 0.33 -16.32 7.77
CA GLY A 154 -0.27 -15.70 8.95
C GLY A 154 -1.72 -16.15 9.16
N ILE A 155 -2.54 -16.12 8.11
CA ILE A 155 -3.94 -16.58 8.16
C ILE A 155 -3.99 -18.07 8.51
N ALA A 156 -3.15 -18.89 7.86
CA ALA A 156 -3.09 -20.33 8.09
C ALA A 156 -2.68 -20.69 9.52
N SER A 157 -1.88 -19.85 10.19
CA SER A 157 -1.45 -20.03 11.57
C SER A 157 -2.32 -19.31 12.61
N GLY A 158 -3.47 -18.76 12.19
CA GLY A 158 -4.42 -18.07 13.07
C GLY A 158 -3.93 -16.73 13.62
N GLN A 159 -2.96 -16.10 12.97
CA GLN A 159 -2.43 -14.80 13.39
C GLN A 159 -3.37 -13.66 13.00
N PRO A 160 -3.38 -12.53 13.75
CA PRO A 160 -4.24 -11.38 13.48
C PRO A 160 -3.70 -10.52 12.32
N VAL A 161 -3.64 -11.08 11.12
CA VAL A 161 -2.98 -10.46 9.95
C VAL A 161 -3.60 -9.13 9.52
N ASP A 162 -4.86 -8.89 9.89
CA ASP A 162 -5.57 -7.66 9.57
C ASP A 162 -5.37 -6.55 10.63
N ALA A 163 -4.68 -6.83 11.75
CA ALA A 163 -4.30 -5.79 12.71
C ALA A 163 -3.32 -4.78 12.07
N ILE A 164 -3.32 -3.55 12.57
CA ILE A 164 -2.52 -2.45 11.99
C ILE A 164 -1.04 -2.61 12.36
N ASP A 165 -0.79 -3.12 13.55
CA ASP A 165 0.49 -3.40 14.18
C ASP A 165 0.95 -4.85 13.94
N TYR A 166 0.28 -5.60 13.06
CA TYR A 166 0.67 -6.96 12.79
C TYR A 166 2.04 -7.01 12.09
N GLU A 167 2.99 -7.62 12.79
CA GLU A 167 4.25 -8.06 12.23
C GLU A 167 4.31 -9.58 12.23
N ALA A 168 4.61 -10.17 11.07
CA ALA A 168 4.75 -11.62 10.95
C ALA A 168 5.80 -12.14 11.96
N PRO A 169 5.48 -13.14 12.80
CA PRO A 169 6.45 -13.77 13.69
C PRO A 169 7.65 -14.32 12.91
N LEU A 170 8.81 -14.39 13.58
CA LEU A 170 10.06 -14.86 12.98
C LEU A 170 9.89 -16.22 12.30
N ALA A 171 9.19 -17.15 12.93
CA ALA A 171 8.92 -18.48 12.38
C ALA A 171 8.23 -18.41 11.00
N ILE A 172 7.23 -17.54 10.84
CA ILE A 172 6.52 -17.35 9.57
C ILE A 172 7.43 -16.73 8.52
N ARG A 173 8.26 -15.75 8.91
CA ARG A 173 9.25 -15.14 8.01
C ARG A 173 10.26 -16.17 7.49
N VAL A 174 10.77 -17.03 8.38
CA VAL A 174 11.70 -18.10 8.04
C VAL A 174 11.04 -19.09 7.07
N VAL A 175 9.81 -19.55 7.36
CA VAL A 175 9.07 -20.45 6.47
C VAL A 175 8.83 -19.83 5.10
N ALA A 176 8.46 -18.55 5.04
CA ALA A 176 8.30 -17.83 3.78
C ALA A 176 9.61 -17.78 2.99
N VAL A 177 10.72 -17.40 3.62
CA VAL A 177 12.05 -17.37 3.00
C VAL A 177 12.46 -18.75 2.48
N LEU A 178 12.29 -19.81 3.28
CA LEU A 178 12.56 -21.19 2.87
C LEU A 178 11.70 -21.61 1.67
N GLY A 179 10.43 -21.18 1.63
CA GLY A 179 9.57 -21.39 0.46
C GLY A 179 10.11 -20.75 -0.81
N PHE A 180 10.60 -19.51 -0.73
CA PHE A 180 11.23 -18.85 -1.88
C PHE A 180 12.57 -19.47 -2.26
N VAL A 181 13.38 -19.92 -1.29
CA VAL A 181 14.61 -20.67 -1.54
C VAL A 181 14.31 -21.97 -2.28
N ALA A 182 13.33 -22.75 -1.82
CA ALA A 182 12.90 -23.97 -2.48
C ALA A 182 12.40 -23.70 -3.91
N ALA A 183 11.63 -22.63 -4.12
CA ALA A 183 11.17 -22.24 -5.45
C ALA A 183 12.33 -21.83 -6.37
N GLY A 184 13.30 -21.06 -5.86
CA GLY A 184 14.49 -20.67 -6.61
C GLY A 184 15.36 -21.86 -7.01
N LEU A 185 15.62 -22.78 -6.07
CA LEU A 185 16.33 -24.04 -6.37
C LEU A 185 15.54 -24.91 -7.36
N GLY A 186 14.20 -24.92 -7.30
CA GLY A 186 13.35 -25.58 -8.28
C GLY A 186 13.49 -25.01 -9.69
N ILE A 187 13.62 -23.69 -9.82
CA ILE A 187 13.91 -23.02 -11.11
C ILE A 187 15.29 -23.42 -11.63
N ALA A 188 16.31 -23.42 -10.76
CA ALA A 188 17.65 -23.85 -11.14
C ALA A 188 17.68 -25.31 -11.61
N ALA A 189 17.01 -26.22 -10.88
CA ALA A 189 16.86 -27.61 -11.26
C ALA A 189 16.16 -27.75 -12.62
N LEU A 190 15.12 -26.94 -12.88
CA LEU A 190 14.41 -26.93 -14.16
C LEU A 190 15.32 -26.47 -15.31
N PHE A 191 16.12 -25.41 -15.11
CA PHE A 191 17.07 -24.96 -16.12
C PHE A 191 18.17 -25.97 -16.38
N ARG A 192 18.72 -26.61 -15.34
CA ARG A 192 19.67 -27.69 -15.51
C ARG A 192 19.07 -28.86 -16.29
N ALA A 193 17.86 -29.28 -15.96
CA ALA A 193 17.18 -30.38 -16.65
C ALA A 193 16.85 -30.05 -18.13
N GLY A 194 16.51 -28.79 -18.44
CA GLY A 194 16.11 -28.38 -19.78
C GLY A 194 17.28 -27.93 -20.68
N LEU A 195 18.30 -27.31 -20.11
CA LEU A 195 19.38 -26.62 -20.84
C LEU A 195 20.76 -27.24 -20.60
N GLY A 196 20.87 -28.18 -19.65
CA GLY A 196 22.06 -28.99 -19.41
C GLY A 196 23.16 -28.32 -18.58
N ASP A 197 23.04 -27.03 -18.27
CA ASP A 197 24.04 -26.28 -17.51
C ASP A 197 23.44 -25.24 -16.55
N ALA A 198 24.28 -24.75 -15.63
CA ALA A 198 23.90 -23.74 -14.63
C ALA A 198 23.97 -22.30 -15.17
N THR A 199 24.57 -22.09 -16.35
CA THR A 199 24.81 -20.78 -16.96
C THR A 199 23.52 -19.98 -17.10
N TRP A 200 22.45 -20.63 -17.56
CA TRP A 200 21.16 -19.98 -17.74
C TRP A 200 20.50 -19.62 -16.41
N SER A 201 20.59 -20.48 -15.40
CA SER A 201 20.04 -20.18 -14.08
C SER A 201 20.73 -18.99 -13.44
N THR A 202 22.05 -18.92 -13.51
CA THR A 202 22.83 -17.84 -12.89
C THR A 202 22.64 -16.53 -13.65
N SER A 203 22.78 -16.52 -14.97
CA SER A 203 22.65 -15.31 -15.78
C SER A 203 21.23 -14.70 -15.71
N SER A 204 20.19 -15.53 -15.84
CA SER A 204 18.81 -15.07 -15.71
C SER A 204 18.47 -14.66 -14.28
N GLY A 205 19.02 -15.35 -13.27
CA GLY A 205 18.88 -14.97 -11.86
C GLY A 205 19.48 -13.60 -11.55
N ILE A 206 20.67 -13.28 -12.08
CA ILE A 206 21.27 -11.94 -11.96
C ILE A 206 20.34 -10.88 -12.57
N GLY A 207 19.88 -11.10 -13.81
CA GLY A 207 18.95 -10.18 -14.49
C GLY A 207 17.65 -9.99 -13.70
N ALA A 208 17.11 -11.06 -13.14
CA ALA A 208 15.90 -11.04 -12.32
C ALA A 208 16.11 -10.30 -10.99
N CYS A 209 17.28 -10.42 -10.35
CA CYS A 209 17.65 -9.65 -9.15
C CYS A 209 17.74 -8.15 -9.44
N ILE A 210 18.38 -7.78 -10.56
CA ILE A 210 18.49 -6.39 -11.01
C ILE A 210 17.09 -5.80 -11.22
N ALA A 211 16.23 -6.49 -11.96
CA ALA A 211 14.86 -6.06 -12.21
C ALA A 211 14.01 -6.00 -10.92
N ALA A 212 14.20 -6.95 -10.00
CA ALA A 212 13.57 -6.90 -8.68
C ALA A 212 14.04 -5.68 -7.86
N GLY A 213 15.31 -5.29 -7.98
CA GLY A 213 15.86 -4.07 -7.39
C GLY A 213 15.21 -2.81 -7.96
N VAL A 214 15.02 -2.72 -9.29
CA VAL A 214 14.29 -1.61 -9.93
C VAL A 214 12.85 -1.55 -9.41
N TYR A 215 12.18 -2.70 -9.29
CA TYR A 215 10.85 -2.78 -8.70
C TYR A 215 10.81 -2.24 -7.28
N GLU A 216 11.82 -2.57 -6.48
CA GLU A 216 11.88 -2.15 -5.10
C GLU A 216 12.11 -0.65 -4.97
N VAL A 217 12.95 -0.06 -5.81
CA VAL A 217 13.15 1.39 -5.87
C VAL A 217 11.89 2.13 -6.34
N GLY A 218 11.16 1.55 -7.29
CA GLY A 218 9.92 2.13 -7.82
C GLY A 218 8.71 1.97 -6.91
N ARG A 219 8.81 1.23 -5.81
CA ARG A 219 7.67 0.99 -4.91
C ARG A 219 7.43 2.15 -3.94
N PRO A 220 6.15 2.49 -3.67
CA PRO A 220 5.83 3.42 -2.60
C PRO A 220 6.36 2.92 -1.25
N LYS A 221 6.94 3.83 -0.46
CA LYS A 221 7.42 3.51 0.89
C LYS A 221 6.27 2.99 1.75
N ARG A 222 6.54 1.92 2.51
CA ARG A 222 5.60 1.40 3.50
C ARG A 222 5.31 2.47 4.53
N LEU A 223 4.04 2.64 4.87
CA LEU A 223 3.65 3.50 5.98
C LEU A 223 4.20 2.91 7.27
N SER A 224 4.70 3.78 8.16
CA SER A 224 5.04 3.34 9.50
C SER A 224 3.77 2.89 10.23
N VAL A 225 3.92 2.03 11.25
CA VAL A 225 2.78 1.59 12.07
C VAL A 225 2.06 2.79 12.68
N GLN A 226 2.82 3.80 13.12
CA GLN A 226 2.27 5.04 13.68
C GLN A 226 1.46 5.83 12.65
N ASP A 227 1.97 5.99 11.43
CA ASP A 227 1.25 6.67 10.35
C ASP A 227 -0.02 5.92 9.94
N ALA A 228 0.04 4.59 9.92
CA ALA A 228 -1.10 3.74 9.61
C ALA A 228 -2.19 3.83 10.70
N GLN A 229 -1.80 3.84 11.98
CA GLN A 229 -2.71 4.04 13.10
C GLN A 229 -3.33 5.44 13.08
N LEU A 230 -2.54 6.48 12.79
CA LEU A 230 -3.02 7.85 12.65
C LEU A 230 -4.08 7.94 11.54
N LEU A 231 -3.78 7.41 10.36
CA LEU A 231 -4.71 7.39 9.24
C LEU A 231 -6.01 6.65 9.55
N GLU A 232 -5.90 5.48 10.18
CA GLU A 232 -7.08 4.71 10.56
C GLU A 232 -7.92 5.48 11.58
N SER A 233 -7.29 6.15 12.56
CA SER A 233 -8.03 6.99 13.52
C SER A 233 -8.77 8.14 12.83
N GLN A 234 -8.12 8.84 11.89
CA GLN A 234 -8.74 9.91 11.11
C GLN A 234 -9.91 9.38 10.27
N TRP A 235 -9.75 8.20 9.67
CA TRP A 235 -10.80 7.55 8.91
C TRP A 235 -11.98 7.16 9.79
N GLN A 236 -11.74 6.60 10.98
CA GLN A 236 -12.80 6.23 11.92
C GLN A 236 -13.59 7.44 12.39
N ASP A 237 -12.93 8.54 12.72
CA ASP A 237 -13.61 9.79 13.09
C ASP A 237 -14.45 10.35 11.93
N PHE A 238 -13.88 10.34 10.72
CA PHE A 238 -14.61 10.75 9.52
C PHE A 238 -15.81 9.85 9.24
N ALA A 239 -15.66 8.53 9.33
CA ALA A 239 -16.75 7.58 9.14
C ALA A 239 -17.86 7.75 10.18
N ALA A 240 -17.51 8.02 11.44
CA ALA A 240 -18.47 8.31 12.50
C ALA A 240 -19.25 9.61 12.23
N PHE A 241 -18.56 10.67 11.78
CA PHE A 241 -19.22 11.91 11.36
C PHE A 241 -20.12 11.69 10.15
N ALA A 242 -19.61 10.99 9.12
CA ALA A 242 -20.32 10.72 7.89
C ALA A 242 -21.61 9.93 8.16
N ALA A 243 -21.57 8.93 9.03
CA ALA A 243 -22.74 8.15 9.43
C ALA A 243 -23.83 9.00 10.12
N GLN A 244 -23.45 10.07 10.82
CA GLN A 244 -24.37 10.91 11.57
C GLN A 244 -24.87 12.14 10.81
N LYS A 245 -24.06 12.68 9.90
CA LYS A 245 -24.28 14.00 9.29
C LYS A 245 -24.41 13.96 7.78
N LEU A 246 -23.99 12.89 7.10
CA LEU A 246 -24.10 12.79 5.65
C LEU A 246 -25.27 11.89 5.24
N GLN A 247 -26.04 12.40 4.27
CA GLN A 247 -27.10 11.68 3.60
C GLN A 247 -26.65 11.34 2.17
N LYS A 248 -26.88 10.09 1.75
CA LYS A 248 -26.51 9.55 0.42
C LYS A 248 -27.49 9.98 -0.69
N SER A 249 -27.92 11.23 -0.67
CA SER A 249 -28.81 11.83 -1.64
C SER A 249 -28.56 13.33 -1.72
N GLY A 250 -29.05 13.99 -2.77
CA GLY A 250 -28.92 15.44 -2.91
C GLY A 250 -27.56 15.89 -3.46
N ARG A 251 -27.25 17.17 -3.23
CA ARG A 251 -26.02 17.83 -3.67
C ARG A 251 -25.52 18.75 -2.58
N CYS A 252 -24.22 18.75 -2.33
CA CYS A 252 -23.59 19.59 -1.31
C CYS A 252 -22.19 20.00 -1.79
N HIS A 253 -21.77 21.20 -1.39
CA HIS A 253 -20.44 21.70 -1.74
C HIS A 253 -19.37 21.05 -0.84
N GLU A 254 -18.20 20.72 -1.39
CA GLU A 254 -17.14 20.04 -0.62
C GLU A 254 -16.73 20.82 0.65
N SER A 255 -16.64 22.15 0.54
CA SER A 255 -16.29 23.01 1.67
C SER A 255 -17.33 23.01 2.80
N GLU A 256 -18.61 22.74 2.52
CA GLU A 256 -19.64 22.65 3.57
C GLU A 256 -19.40 21.40 4.42
N ILE A 257 -19.12 20.26 3.76
CA ILE A 257 -18.79 19.00 4.44
C ILE A 257 -17.51 19.18 5.27
N PHE A 258 -16.47 19.77 4.69
CA PHE A 258 -15.19 19.94 5.36
C PHE A 258 -15.32 20.88 6.57
N LYS A 259 -16.00 22.02 6.42
CA LYS A 259 -16.28 22.92 7.55
C LYS A 259 -17.05 22.23 8.66
N GLN A 260 -18.07 21.44 8.32
CA GLN A 260 -18.87 20.75 9.32
C GLN A 260 -18.10 19.64 10.03
N PHE A 261 -17.24 18.91 9.31
CA PHE A 261 -16.34 17.92 9.89
C PHE A 261 -15.35 18.58 10.87
N ARG A 262 -14.67 19.65 10.42
CA ARG A 262 -13.72 20.42 11.25
C ARG A 262 -14.38 21.09 12.45
N ARG A 263 -15.67 21.46 12.35
CA ARG A 263 -16.46 21.97 13.49
C ARG A 263 -16.82 20.87 14.50
N SER A 264 -17.04 19.65 14.02
CA SER A 264 -17.41 18.50 14.86
C SER A 264 -16.22 17.92 15.64
N TYR A 265 -15.02 17.98 15.06
CA TYR A 265 -13.79 17.49 15.70
C TYR A 265 -12.76 18.61 15.86
N ALA A 266 -12.66 19.17 17.07
CA ALA A 266 -11.78 20.30 17.37
C ALA A 266 -10.29 20.03 17.04
N LYS A 267 -9.85 18.78 17.12
CA LYS A 267 -8.49 18.35 16.76
C LYS A 267 -8.13 18.52 15.27
N TYR A 268 -9.12 18.64 14.39
CA TYR A 268 -8.93 18.79 12.94
C TYR A 268 -9.33 20.19 12.45
N ARG A 269 -9.37 21.18 13.34
CA ARG A 269 -9.86 22.53 13.02
C ARG A 269 -8.97 23.25 12.00
N SER A 270 -7.66 23.02 12.04
CA SER A 270 -6.71 23.57 11.07
C SER A 270 -6.62 22.69 9.82
N GLU A 271 -6.38 23.32 8.68
CA GLU A 271 -6.12 22.62 7.41
C GLU A 271 -4.79 21.84 7.44
N GLU A 272 -3.82 22.31 8.23
CA GLU A 272 -2.55 21.62 8.48
C GLU A 272 -2.73 20.25 9.16
N ALA A 273 -3.77 20.06 9.97
CA ALA A 273 -4.00 18.80 10.66
C ALA A 273 -4.53 17.71 9.71
N ILE A 274 -5.45 18.07 8.81
CA ILE A 274 -5.94 17.21 7.72
C ILE A 274 -6.23 18.10 6.51
N SER A 275 -5.52 17.84 5.41
CA SER A 275 -5.72 18.58 4.16
C SER A 275 -7.05 18.26 3.49
N ASP A 276 -7.56 19.21 2.71
CA ASP A 276 -8.82 19.08 1.96
C ASP A 276 -8.78 17.91 0.96
N ASP A 277 -7.62 17.60 0.38
CA ASP A 277 -7.44 16.46 -0.52
C ASP A 277 -7.64 15.12 0.20
N VAL A 278 -7.12 14.99 1.43
CA VAL A 278 -7.32 13.78 2.24
C VAL A 278 -8.79 13.61 2.61
N LEU A 279 -9.49 14.70 2.98
CA LEU A 279 -10.93 14.65 3.23
C LEU A 279 -11.71 14.27 1.98
N ARG A 280 -11.31 14.75 0.81
CA ARG A 280 -11.93 14.39 -0.48
C ARG A 280 -11.80 12.89 -0.75
N ASP A 281 -10.63 12.32 -0.49
CA ASP A 281 -10.40 10.88 -0.64
C ASP A 281 -11.21 10.07 0.38
N MET A 282 -11.34 10.54 1.62
CA MET A 282 -12.21 9.94 2.63
C MET A 282 -13.69 9.96 2.18
N VAL A 283 -14.19 11.06 1.61
CA VAL A 283 -15.56 11.14 1.07
C VAL A 283 -15.78 10.09 -0.02
N ARG A 284 -14.86 9.97 -0.98
CA ARG A 284 -14.93 8.96 -2.06
C ARG A 284 -14.89 7.53 -1.52
N ASN A 285 -14.11 7.30 -0.49
CA ASN A 285 -14.00 6.01 0.17
C ASN A 285 -15.25 5.65 0.97
N PHE A 286 -15.96 6.63 1.52
CA PHE A 286 -17.21 6.43 2.23
C PHE A 286 -18.39 6.18 1.28
N HIS A 287 -18.44 6.91 0.16
CA HIS A 287 -19.47 6.80 -0.87
C HIS A 287 -18.85 6.65 -2.26
N PRO A 288 -18.60 5.42 -2.74
CA PRO A 288 -17.91 5.17 -4.02
C PRO A 288 -18.59 5.80 -5.25
N ASP A 289 -19.91 5.98 -5.21
CA ASP A 289 -20.70 6.54 -6.33
C ASP A 289 -20.81 8.08 -6.25
N VAL A 290 -19.94 8.73 -5.46
CA VAL A 290 -19.92 10.19 -5.33
C VAL A 290 -19.12 10.81 -6.47
N ASP A 291 -19.81 11.59 -7.30
CA ASP A 291 -19.17 12.34 -8.38
C ASP A 291 -18.95 13.79 -7.97
N ARG A 292 -17.72 14.30 -8.18
CA ARG A 292 -17.39 15.71 -8.02
C ARG A 292 -17.61 16.45 -9.33
N THR A 293 -18.35 17.55 -9.27
CA THR A 293 -18.48 18.48 -10.40
C THR A 293 -17.28 19.43 -10.46
N PRO A 294 -16.95 20.03 -11.63
CA PRO A 294 -15.88 21.02 -11.74
C PRO A 294 -16.04 22.22 -10.79
N LYS A 295 -17.27 22.53 -10.38
CA LYS A 295 -17.61 23.60 -9.44
C LYS A 295 -17.49 23.22 -7.96
N GLY A 296 -16.92 22.06 -7.63
CA GLY A 296 -16.68 21.64 -6.22
C GLY A 296 -17.87 21.00 -5.50
N PHE A 297 -18.98 20.73 -6.21
CA PHE A 297 -20.13 20.03 -5.61
C PHE A 297 -20.02 18.52 -5.76
N PHE A 298 -20.37 17.79 -4.70
CA PHE A 298 -20.61 16.36 -4.72
C PHE A 298 -22.06 16.06 -5.13
N LYS A 299 -22.23 15.09 -6.04
CA LYS A 299 -23.53 14.52 -6.40
C LYS A 299 -23.85 13.34 -5.48
N ASN A 300 -25.14 13.11 -5.21
CA ASN A 300 -25.65 12.02 -4.36
C ASN A 300 -25.13 12.07 -2.92
N LEU A 301 -24.75 13.26 -2.46
CA LEU A 301 -24.26 13.48 -1.11
C LEU A 301 -24.73 14.85 -0.64
N SER A 302 -25.35 14.89 0.53
CA SER A 302 -25.75 16.12 1.20
C SER A 302 -25.54 16.03 2.70
N LEU A 303 -25.49 17.19 3.35
CA LEU A 303 -25.52 17.26 4.80
C LEU A 303 -26.97 17.16 5.27
N ILE A 304 -27.19 16.39 6.33
CA ILE A 304 -28.47 16.40 7.03
C ILE A 304 -28.64 17.80 7.63
N PRO A 305 -29.74 18.52 7.33
CA PRO A 305 -29.95 19.85 7.84
C PRO A 305 -29.96 19.81 9.37
N SER A 306 -29.00 20.49 10.00
CA SER A 306 -28.97 20.63 11.45
C SER A 306 -29.75 21.86 11.84
N VAL A 307 -30.68 21.71 12.77
CA VAL A 307 -31.39 22.84 13.37
C VAL A 307 -30.51 23.43 14.47
N ASP A 308 -30.28 24.74 14.43
CA ASP A 308 -29.54 25.45 15.48
C ASP A 308 -30.34 25.50 16.79
N ALA A 309 -29.70 25.90 17.89
CA ALA A 309 -30.31 26.04 19.21
C ALA A 309 -31.56 26.97 19.25
N PHE A 310 -31.76 27.76 18.18
CA PHE A 310 -32.88 28.68 18.00
C PHE A 310 -33.99 28.14 17.08
N GLY A 311 -33.92 26.87 16.64
CA GLY A 311 -34.95 26.28 15.79
C GLY A 311 -34.78 26.56 14.28
N GLU A 312 -33.74 27.30 13.89
CA GLU A 312 -33.46 27.65 12.49
C GLU A 312 -32.60 26.59 11.79
N PRO A 313 -32.91 26.19 10.53
CA PRO A 313 -32.10 25.25 9.79
C PRO A 313 -30.76 25.88 9.38
N VAL A 314 -29.65 25.35 9.89
CA VAL A 314 -28.31 25.75 9.49
C VAL A 314 -27.77 24.85 8.39
N GLY A 315 -27.46 25.49 7.26
CA GLY A 315 -26.64 24.89 6.21
C GLY A 315 -27.38 23.99 5.21
N GLY A 316 -28.64 24.29 4.90
CA GLY A 316 -29.29 23.75 3.70
C GLY A 316 -29.08 24.71 2.53
N THR A 317 -28.28 24.34 1.53
CA THR A 317 -28.46 24.94 0.20
C THR A 317 -29.85 24.53 -0.26
N ALA A 318 -30.81 25.46 -0.11
CA ALA A 318 -32.16 25.30 -0.60
C ALA A 318 -32.06 24.90 -2.07
N SER A 319 -32.47 23.67 -2.37
CA SER A 319 -32.77 23.30 -3.74
C SER A 319 -33.95 24.17 -4.13
N SER A 320 -33.69 25.25 -4.86
CA SER A 320 -34.75 26.06 -5.45
C SER A 320 -35.71 25.13 -6.18
N PRO A 321 -37.01 25.13 -5.86
CA PRO A 321 -37.98 24.42 -6.67
C PRO A 321 -37.91 25.05 -8.06
N SER A 322 -37.49 24.27 -9.05
CA SER A 322 -37.59 24.66 -10.45
C SER A 322 -39.07 24.95 -10.71
N ALA A 323 -39.39 26.23 -10.89
CA ALA A 323 -40.73 26.70 -11.16
C ALA A 323 -41.18 26.14 -12.51
N ASN A 324 -41.90 25.02 -12.48
CA ASN A 324 -42.60 24.48 -13.63
C ASN A 324 -43.90 25.29 -13.79
N ARG A 325 -43.78 26.52 -14.31
CA ARG A 325 -44.93 27.32 -14.71
C ARG A 325 -45.21 27.03 -16.18
N SER A 326 -45.94 25.93 -16.38
CA SER A 326 -46.60 25.57 -17.63
C SER A 326 -47.38 26.76 -18.19
N SER A 327 -47.07 27.11 -19.43
CA SER A 327 -47.83 28.03 -20.27
C SER A 327 -49.24 27.48 -20.49
N MET A 328 -50.26 28.21 -20.07
CA MET A 328 -51.61 28.04 -20.61
C MET A 328 -51.65 28.74 -21.97
N GLY A 329 -51.92 27.93 -23.00
CA GLY A 329 -52.63 28.39 -24.19
C GLY A 329 -54.13 28.18 -24.00
#